data_AF-L8WH82-F1
#
_entry.id   AF-L8WH82-F1
#
_cell.length_a   1.000
_cell.length_b   1.000
_cell.length_c   1.000
_cell.angle_alpha   90.00
_cell.angle_beta   90.00
_cell.angle_gamma   90.00
#
_symmetry.space_group_name_H-M   'P 1'
#
loop_
_entity.id
_entity.type
_entity.pdbx_description
1 polymer ?
#
loop_
_entity_poly.entity_id
_entity_poly.type
_entity_poly.pdbx_seq_one_letter_code
_entity_poly.pdbx_strand_id
1 'polypeptide(L)'
;MGSTEHGAVDPIKGVVQLRSKYQALGLSFAVHADAAWGGYYASFLHEPDVPQPNGSIVPEQALSDYTRSQLEYLQFADSITIDPHKSGYIPYPAGGLCYRDGRMRYLVTWTNPNVYKDSDGTESMGVYGIEGSKPGASAVGAWLSHRMIGLHKHGYGSLLGESLFSCTKIYTHWATMDMDDSSLIVVPLKAIPAERQQLGQDAIRKQREYIRDTIVNRPNEELVQDAKAMSLLHEMVSDLSINAFACNFRLPNGEVNSDVVEANYLNTRIYERLSVTKVEDNIYDKPLFIQSSQMDQKTYGVCAEVFKSRLGVVGEQDLDILVNCVMSPFPTVANFTKSVTDAFKRIAHEEIKVSGVGGCPGREANVKIRRVSSGTL
;
A
#
# COMPACT_ATOMS: atom_id res chain seq x y z
N MET A 1 -0.63 10.67 1.72
CA MET A 1 -0.82 9.97 3.01
C MET A 1 -1.34 8.55 2.74
N GLY A 2 -0.42 7.63 2.42
CA GLY A 2 -0.75 6.34 1.83
C GLY A 2 -0.72 6.43 0.30
N SER A 3 0.47 6.42 -0.29
CA SER A 3 0.63 6.46 -1.75
C SER A 3 -0.02 5.25 -2.42
N THR A 4 -0.57 5.45 -3.62
CA THR A 4 -1.31 4.41 -4.36
C THR A 4 -0.49 3.14 -4.58
N GLU A 5 0.77 3.30 -4.99
CA GLU A 5 1.61 2.16 -5.41
C GLU A 5 2.27 1.42 -4.25
N HIS A 6 2.50 2.11 -3.13
CA HIS A 6 3.40 1.62 -2.07
C HIS A 6 2.86 1.78 -0.65
N GLY A 7 1.70 2.41 -0.47
CA GLY A 7 1.13 2.70 0.85
C GLY A 7 1.98 3.65 1.69
N ALA A 8 2.92 4.37 1.07
CA ALA A 8 3.91 5.19 1.77
C ALA A 8 3.27 6.43 2.42
N VAL A 9 3.81 6.84 3.56
CA VAL A 9 3.31 7.99 4.33
C VAL A 9 4.32 9.15 4.27
N ASP A 10 3.90 10.24 3.62
CA ASP A 10 4.72 11.44 3.53
C ASP A 10 4.93 12.11 4.90
N PRO A 11 6.04 12.85 5.10
CA PRO A 11 6.37 13.49 6.36
C PRO A 11 5.56 14.80 6.56
N ILE A 12 4.22 14.70 6.61
CA ILE A 12 3.33 15.86 6.77
C ILE A 12 3.65 16.69 8.01
N LYS A 13 4.16 16.08 9.08
CA LYS A 13 4.70 16.78 10.24
C LYS A 13 5.76 17.81 9.85
N GLY A 14 6.71 17.41 9.01
CA GLY A 14 7.75 18.28 8.47
C GLY A 14 7.18 19.36 7.54
N VAL A 15 6.20 19.03 6.70
CA VAL A 15 5.52 19.99 5.80
C VAL A 15 4.82 21.10 6.60
N VAL A 16 4.09 20.74 7.65
CA VAL A 16 3.41 21.69 8.54
C VAL A 16 4.43 22.59 9.26
N GLN A 17 5.53 22.03 9.76
CA GLN A 17 6.61 22.80 10.37
C GLN A 17 7.29 23.75 9.37
N LEU A 18 7.46 23.30 8.12
CA LEU A 18 8.00 24.10 7.04
C LEU A 18 7.10 25.30 6.71
N ARG A 19 5.77 25.10 6.72
CA ARG A 19 4.80 26.19 6.58
C ARG A 19 5.00 27.24 7.67
N SER A 20 5.07 26.84 8.93
CA SER A 20 5.30 27.77 10.04
C SER A 20 6.61 28.55 9.90
N LYS A 21 7.68 27.88 9.47
CA LYS A 21 8.99 28.53 9.21
C LYS A 21 8.89 29.59 8.12
N TYR A 22 8.26 29.28 6.98
CA TYR A 22 8.20 30.21 5.86
C TYR A 22 7.19 31.34 6.08
N GLN A 23 6.15 31.14 6.90
CA GLN A 23 5.22 32.20 7.29
C GLN A 23 5.94 33.34 8.02
N ALA A 24 6.91 33.01 8.88
CA ALA A 24 7.77 34.00 9.53
C ALA A 24 8.66 34.77 8.53
N LEU A 25 8.85 34.25 7.32
CA LEU A 25 9.62 34.86 6.23
C LEU A 25 8.72 35.52 5.16
N GLY A 26 7.41 35.60 5.40
CA GLY A 26 6.45 36.24 4.49
C GLY A 26 5.89 35.33 3.38
N LEU A 27 6.14 34.02 3.43
CA LEU A 27 5.58 33.04 2.49
C LEU A 27 4.63 32.08 3.23
N SER A 28 3.40 31.96 2.75
CA SER A 28 2.42 30.99 3.25
C SER A 28 1.90 30.11 2.12
N PHE A 29 1.39 28.93 2.47
CA PHE A 29 0.77 27.99 1.53
C PHE A 29 -0.28 27.13 2.24
N ALA A 30 -1.27 26.68 1.48
CA ALA A 30 -2.23 25.69 1.96
C ALA A 30 -1.59 24.30 2.00
N VAL A 31 -1.97 23.50 2.99
CA VAL A 31 -1.57 22.09 3.12
C VAL A 31 -2.80 21.24 2.86
N HIS A 32 -2.80 20.52 1.74
CA HIS A 32 -3.77 19.46 1.49
C HIS A 32 -3.14 18.12 1.82
N ALA A 33 -3.82 17.30 2.61
CA ALA A 33 -3.44 15.91 2.81
C ALA A 33 -4.30 15.02 1.90
N ASP A 34 -3.70 14.48 0.84
CA ASP A 34 -4.33 13.37 0.14
C ASP A 34 -4.21 12.12 1.02
N ALA A 35 -5.28 11.82 1.75
CA ALA A 35 -5.42 10.65 2.60
C ALA A 35 -6.56 9.75 2.09
N ALA A 36 -6.77 9.71 0.76
CA ALA A 36 -7.80 8.88 0.16
C ALA A 36 -7.69 7.43 0.65
N TRP A 37 -6.47 6.88 0.66
CA TRP A 37 -6.18 5.57 1.24
C TRP A 37 -5.90 5.60 2.75
N GLY A 38 -5.08 6.53 3.23
CA GLY A 38 -4.58 6.52 4.61
C GLY A 38 -5.54 7.09 5.66
N GLY A 39 -6.63 7.74 5.26
CA GLY A 39 -7.47 8.53 6.17
C GLY A 39 -8.15 7.69 7.26
N TYR A 40 -8.64 6.50 6.94
CA TYR A 40 -9.28 5.64 7.95
C TYR A 40 -8.30 5.07 8.98
N TYR A 41 -6.99 5.04 8.68
CA TYR A 41 -5.97 4.66 9.66
C TYR A 41 -5.80 5.72 10.76
N ALA A 42 -6.40 6.91 10.64
CA ALA A 42 -6.49 7.83 11.78
C ALA A 42 -7.34 7.25 12.94
N SER A 43 -8.18 6.23 12.69
CA SER A 43 -8.96 5.55 13.74
C SER A 43 -8.09 4.94 14.85
N PHE A 44 -6.84 4.55 14.57
CA PHE A 44 -5.87 4.09 15.57
C PHE A 44 -5.50 5.14 16.63
N LEU A 45 -5.81 6.41 16.38
CA LEU A 45 -5.46 7.54 17.25
C LEU A 45 -6.59 7.89 18.24
N HIS A 46 -7.76 7.27 18.11
CA HIS A 46 -8.95 7.63 18.85
C HIS A 46 -9.40 6.49 19.77
N GLU A 47 -9.65 6.81 21.03
CA GLU A 47 -10.34 5.92 21.97
C GLU A 47 -11.84 5.85 21.63
N PRO A 48 -12.51 4.72 21.89
CA PRO A 48 -13.96 4.66 21.76
C PRO A 48 -14.65 5.52 22.84
N ASP A 49 -15.76 6.17 22.50
CA ASP A 49 -16.55 6.98 23.45
C ASP A 49 -17.09 6.13 24.62
N VAL A 50 -17.34 4.85 24.37
CA VAL A 50 -17.74 3.86 25.37
C VAL A 50 -16.67 2.78 25.42
N PRO A 51 -16.17 2.38 26.61
CA PRO A 51 -15.21 1.29 26.72
C PRO A 51 -15.74 0.02 26.06
N GLN A 52 -14.97 -0.52 25.12
CA GLN A 52 -15.28 -1.78 24.44
C GLN A 52 -14.15 -2.78 24.70
N PRO A 53 -14.46 -4.07 24.92
CA PRO A 53 -13.44 -5.10 25.03
C PRO A 53 -12.67 -5.21 23.71
N ASN A 54 -11.34 -5.29 23.79
CA ASN A 54 -10.53 -5.59 22.62
C ASN A 54 -10.70 -7.09 22.28
N GLY A 55 -11.40 -7.37 21.19
CA GLY A 55 -11.62 -8.74 20.71
C GLY A 55 -10.58 -9.21 19.68
N SER A 56 -9.64 -8.36 19.28
CA SER A 56 -8.61 -8.73 18.30
C SER A 56 -7.44 -9.45 18.97
N ILE A 57 -7.04 -10.56 18.36
CA ILE A 57 -5.84 -11.32 18.76
C ILE A 57 -4.58 -10.64 18.18
N VAL A 58 -4.74 -9.79 17.17
CA VAL A 58 -3.64 -9.03 16.58
C VAL A 58 -3.27 -7.83 17.46
N PRO A 59 -1.97 -7.64 17.76
CA PRO A 59 -1.53 -6.58 18.66
C PRO A 59 -1.88 -5.17 18.16
N GLU A 60 -2.19 -4.29 19.11
CA GLU A 60 -2.50 -2.85 18.91
C GLU A 60 -1.34 -2.07 18.24
N GLN A 61 -0.15 -2.68 18.13
CA GLN A 61 1.08 -2.15 17.53
C GLN A 61 1.12 -2.23 16.00
N ALA A 62 -0.02 -2.09 15.33
CA ALA A 62 -0.11 -2.22 13.87
C ALA A 62 0.52 -1.05 13.10
N LEU A 63 0.62 0.15 13.70
CA LEU A 63 1.26 1.29 13.06
C LEU A 63 2.70 1.44 13.55
N SER A 64 3.62 1.70 12.63
CA SER A 64 4.95 2.20 13.00
C SER A 64 4.86 3.54 13.74
N ASP A 65 5.81 3.83 14.62
CA ASP A 65 5.90 5.13 15.31
C ASP A 65 5.92 6.31 14.33
N TYR A 66 6.62 6.14 13.19
CA TYR A 66 6.64 7.13 12.13
C TYR A 66 5.25 7.38 11.57
N THR A 67 4.55 6.32 11.14
CA THR A 67 3.19 6.42 10.56
C THR A 67 2.23 7.06 11.56
N ARG A 68 2.23 6.61 12.81
CA ARG A 68 1.42 7.19 13.89
C ARG A 68 1.67 8.69 14.01
N SER A 69 2.93 9.11 14.10
CA SER A 69 3.28 10.53 14.20
C SER A 69 2.85 11.35 12.98
N GLN A 70 2.83 10.79 11.77
CA GLN A 70 2.36 11.53 10.59
C GLN A 70 0.83 11.64 10.56
N LEU A 71 0.11 10.59 10.96
CA LEU A 71 -1.35 10.61 11.04
C LEU A 71 -1.85 11.62 12.09
N GLU A 72 -1.17 11.75 13.23
CA GLU A 72 -1.47 12.77 14.25
C GLU A 72 -1.39 14.20 13.69
N TYR A 73 -0.59 14.44 12.66
CA TYR A 73 -0.42 15.76 12.04
C TYR A 73 -1.42 16.06 10.92
N LEU A 74 -2.28 15.11 10.55
CA LEU A 74 -3.37 15.35 9.59
C LEU A 74 -4.28 16.51 10.03
N GLN A 75 -4.51 16.66 11.34
CA GLN A 75 -5.36 17.72 11.91
C GLN A 75 -4.87 19.15 11.60
N PHE A 76 -3.61 19.31 11.17
CA PHE A 76 -3.02 20.60 10.81
C PHE A 76 -3.08 20.91 9.30
N ALA A 77 -3.53 19.96 8.48
CA ALA A 77 -3.86 20.22 7.07
C ALA A 77 -5.08 21.14 6.98
N ASP A 78 -5.13 21.97 5.93
CA ASP A 78 -6.27 22.85 5.68
C ASP A 78 -7.43 22.10 5.03
N SER A 79 -7.11 21.05 4.27
CA SER A 79 -8.09 20.10 3.74
C SER A 79 -7.52 18.68 3.65
N ILE A 80 -8.41 17.68 3.71
CA ILE A 80 -8.05 16.26 3.68
C ILE A 80 -9.01 15.54 2.71
N THR A 81 -8.45 14.84 1.73
CA THR A 81 -9.21 13.85 0.94
C THR A 81 -9.23 12.52 1.70
N ILE A 82 -10.37 11.85 1.76
CA ILE A 82 -10.53 10.53 2.39
C ILE A 82 -11.58 9.73 1.64
N ASP A 83 -11.30 8.47 1.32
CA ASP A 83 -12.23 7.63 0.56
C ASP A 83 -12.82 6.50 1.40
N PRO A 84 -14.09 6.63 1.82
CA PRO A 84 -14.88 5.52 2.34
C PRO A 84 -14.84 4.26 1.49
N HIS A 85 -14.81 4.40 0.15
CA HIS A 85 -14.75 3.26 -0.78
C HIS A 85 -13.37 2.62 -0.96
N LYS A 86 -12.35 3.14 -0.26
CA LYS A 86 -11.01 2.55 -0.19
C LYS A 86 -10.88 1.78 1.12
N SER A 87 -10.10 2.29 2.06
CA SER A 87 -9.85 1.67 3.37
C SER A 87 -11.05 1.72 4.32
N GLY A 88 -12.15 2.35 3.92
CA GLY A 88 -13.40 2.43 4.69
C GLY A 88 -14.36 1.26 4.45
N TYR A 89 -14.03 0.31 3.57
CA TYR A 89 -14.88 -0.87 3.30
C TYR A 89 -16.33 -0.54 2.89
N ILE A 90 -16.59 0.67 2.41
CA ILE A 90 -17.92 1.10 1.95
C ILE A 90 -18.00 0.90 0.44
N PRO A 91 -19.09 0.37 -0.13
CA PRO A 91 -19.17 0.19 -1.58
C PRO A 91 -19.03 1.50 -2.35
N TYR A 92 -18.47 1.42 -3.57
CA TYR A 92 -18.50 2.52 -4.52
C TYR A 92 -19.95 2.93 -4.86
N PRO A 93 -20.22 4.22 -5.12
CA PRO A 93 -19.32 5.37 -4.97
C PRO A 93 -19.41 6.00 -3.57
N ALA A 94 -18.25 6.24 -2.94
CA ALA A 94 -18.17 6.99 -1.68
C ALA A 94 -16.77 7.60 -1.47
N GLY A 95 -16.59 8.86 -1.87
CA GLY A 95 -15.42 9.70 -1.57
C GLY A 95 -15.73 10.80 -0.56
N GLY A 96 -14.72 11.51 -0.08
CA GLY A 96 -14.88 12.55 0.93
C GLY A 96 -13.79 13.62 0.89
N LEU A 97 -14.19 14.86 1.16
CA LEU A 97 -13.31 16.01 1.34
C LEU A 97 -13.68 16.71 2.65
N CYS A 98 -12.72 16.82 3.56
CA CYS A 98 -12.86 17.50 4.82
C CYS A 98 -12.08 18.81 4.77
N TYR A 99 -12.71 19.92 5.15
CA TYR A 99 -12.02 21.19 5.38
C TYR A 99 -11.80 21.36 6.88
N ARG A 100 -10.58 21.74 7.29
CA ARG A 100 -10.29 22.11 8.67
C ARG A 100 -11.13 23.32 9.10
N ASP A 101 -11.26 24.29 8.19
CA ASP A 101 -12.19 25.40 8.33
C ASP A 101 -13.30 25.27 7.29
N GLY A 102 -14.50 24.92 7.74
CA GLY A 102 -15.66 24.71 6.87
C GLY A 102 -16.02 25.94 6.02
N ARG A 103 -15.55 27.15 6.34
CA ARG A 103 -15.76 28.36 5.52
C ARG A 103 -15.04 28.30 4.18
N MET A 104 -13.99 27.48 4.04
CA MET A 104 -13.28 27.28 2.77
C MET A 104 -14.20 26.79 1.65
N ARG A 105 -15.30 26.09 1.99
CA ARG A 105 -16.29 25.59 1.02
C ARG A 105 -16.98 26.69 0.20
N TYR A 106 -17.00 27.93 0.68
CA TYR A 106 -17.60 29.05 -0.07
C TYR A 106 -16.67 29.60 -1.16
N LEU A 107 -15.38 29.22 -1.16
CA LEU A 107 -14.45 29.63 -2.23
C LEU A 107 -14.79 28.99 -3.58
N VAL A 108 -15.60 27.94 -3.59
CA VAL A 108 -16.10 27.29 -4.82
C VAL A 108 -17.52 27.74 -5.18
N THR A 109 -18.06 28.76 -4.50
CA THR A 109 -19.37 29.33 -4.78
C THR A 109 -19.28 30.84 -5.04
N TRP A 110 -20.37 31.42 -5.54
CA TRP A 110 -20.54 32.89 -5.61
C TRP A 110 -21.32 33.44 -4.41
N THR A 111 -21.47 32.65 -3.33
CA THR A 111 -22.29 33.01 -2.17
C THR A 111 -21.44 33.45 -0.98
N ASN A 112 -21.89 34.48 -0.26
CA ASN A 112 -21.27 34.94 0.98
C ASN A 112 -21.92 34.26 2.20
N PRO A 113 -21.16 33.61 3.10
CA PRO A 113 -21.68 32.92 4.30
C PRO A 113 -22.47 33.82 5.26
N ASN A 114 -22.32 35.14 5.18
CA ASN A 114 -22.99 36.09 6.07
C ASN A 114 -24.31 36.63 5.50
N VAL A 115 -24.56 36.48 4.19
CA VAL A 115 -25.71 37.08 3.50
C VAL A 115 -26.76 36.04 3.12
N TYR A 116 -26.34 34.80 2.84
CA TYR A 116 -27.21 33.72 2.36
C TYR A 116 -27.45 32.64 3.42
N LYS A 117 -27.64 33.04 4.69
CA LYS A 117 -28.13 32.11 5.71
C LYS A 117 -29.63 31.98 5.54
N ASP A 118 -30.09 30.86 4.99
CA ASP A 118 -31.49 30.49 5.10
C ASP A 118 -31.85 30.45 6.59
N SER A 119 -32.95 31.12 6.96
CA SER A 119 -33.39 31.34 8.33
C SER A 119 -33.69 30.06 9.12
N ASP A 120 -33.66 28.91 8.44
CA ASP A 120 -34.28 27.66 8.91
C ASP A 120 -33.27 26.51 9.06
N GLY A 121 -31.96 26.76 8.86
CA GLY A 121 -30.90 25.79 9.15
C GLY A 121 -30.76 24.63 8.14
N THR A 122 -31.53 24.63 7.06
CA THR A 122 -31.48 23.63 5.98
C THR A 122 -30.65 24.13 4.79
N GLU A 123 -29.34 24.36 4.99
CA GLU A 123 -28.44 24.64 3.85
C GLU A 123 -28.34 23.39 2.95
N SER A 124 -28.57 23.55 1.65
CA SER A 124 -28.36 22.46 0.69
C SER A 124 -26.88 22.12 0.56
N MET A 125 -26.50 20.88 0.91
CA MET A 125 -25.12 20.38 0.76
C MET A 125 -24.71 20.10 -0.70
N GLY A 126 -25.60 20.33 -1.66
CA GLY A 126 -25.35 20.09 -3.09
C GLY A 126 -24.59 21.21 -3.81
N VAL A 127 -24.36 22.36 -3.17
CA VAL A 127 -23.76 23.54 -3.83
C VAL A 127 -22.27 23.75 -3.52
N TYR A 128 -21.70 22.94 -2.63
CA TYR A 128 -20.34 23.12 -2.09
C TYR A 128 -19.34 22.11 -2.66
N GLY A 129 -19.35 21.89 -3.98
CA GLY A 129 -18.50 20.92 -4.65
C GLY A 129 -18.63 20.94 -6.17
N ILE A 130 -18.02 19.95 -6.83
CA ILE A 130 -18.03 19.81 -8.30
C ILE A 130 -19.35 19.19 -8.77
N GLU A 131 -19.88 18.23 -8.02
CA GLU A 131 -21.09 17.49 -8.38
C GLU A 131 -22.39 18.28 -8.07
N GLY A 132 -23.48 17.90 -8.72
CA GLY A 132 -24.84 18.38 -8.43
C GLY A 132 -25.67 17.32 -7.71
N SER A 133 -26.56 16.65 -8.46
CA SER A 133 -27.34 15.51 -7.95
C SER A 133 -26.42 14.38 -7.49
N LYS A 134 -26.59 13.95 -6.23
CA LYS A 134 -25.75 12.94 -5.60
C LYS A 134 -26.58 11.98 -4.72
N PRO A 135 -26.24 10.69 -4.65
CA PRO A 135 -27.05 9.70 -3.97
C PRO A 135 -26.98 9.86 -2.44
N GLY A 136 -28.13 10.12 -1.80
CA GLY A 136 -28.23 10.07 -0.33
C GLY A 136 -27.87 8.70 0.24
N ALA A 137 -28.03 7.63 -0.54
CA ALA A 137 -27.66 6.27 -0.16
C ALA A 137 -26.16 6.12 0.17
N SER A 138 -25.26 6.79 -0.54
CA SER A 138 -23.82 6.74 -0.24
C SER A 138 -23.51 7.35 1.13
N ALA A 139 -24.17 8.48 1.46
CA ALA A 139 -24.02 9.11 2.78
C ALA A 139 -24.57 8.21 3.90
N VAL A 140 -25.72 7.56 3.68
CA VAL A 140 -26.31 6.60 4.64
C VAL A 140 -25.42 5.37 4.80
N GLY A 141 -24.83 4.85 3.71
CA GLY A 141 -23.90 3.71 3.75
C GLY A 141 -22.66 4.02 4.57
N ALA A 142 -22.06 5.21 4.37
CA ALA A 142 -20.93 5.66 5.18
C ALA A 142 -21.32 5.85 6.64
N TRP A 143 -22.45 6.52 6.92
CA TRP A 143 -22.94 6.72 8.29
C TRP A 143 -23.18 5.40 9.02
N LEU A 144 -23.85 4.44 8.38
CA LEU A 144 -24.12 3.14 8.97
C LEU A 144 -22.81 2.41 9.30
N SER A 145 -21.87 2.40 8.35
CA SER A 145 -20.56 1.78 8.56
C SER A 145 -19.79 2.43 9.72
N HIS A 146 -19.76 3.77 9.80
CA HIS A 146 -19.13 4.50 10.91
C HIS A 146 -19.78 4.20 12.26
N ARG A 147 -21.11 4.02 12.30
CA ARG A 147 -21.87 3.69 13.52
C ARG A 147 -21.68 2.25 13.97
N MET A 148 -21.59 1.31 13.02
CA MET A 148 -21.51 -0.12 13.30
C MET A 148 -20.08 -0.57 13.61
N ILE A 149 -19.09 -0.05 12.87
CA ILE A 149 -17.68 -0.41 13.04
C ILE A 149 -17.00 0.50 14.07
N GLY A 150 -17.29 1.80 14.06
CA GLY A 150 -16.69 2.79 14.96
C GLY A 150 -15.37 3.37 14.44
N LEU A 151 -15.29 4.71 14.34
CA LEU A 151 -14.08 5.45 13.90
C LEU A 151 -13.05 5.59 15.03
N HIS A 152 -12.70 4.49 15.67
CA HIS A 152 -11.79 4.42 16.82
C HIS A 152 -10.96 3.15 16.82
N LYS A 153 -10.01 3.03 17.75
CA LYS A 153 -9.02 1.97 17.77
C LYS A 153 -9.60 0.56 17.96
N HIS A 154 -10.72 0.42 18.66
CA HIS A 154 -11.45 -0.86 18.82
C HIS A 154 -12.43 -1.17 17.67
N GLY A 155 -12.49 -0.31 16.65
CA GLY A 155 -13.42 -0.40 15.53
C GLY A 155 -12.66 -0.56 14.22
N TYR A 156 -12.63 0.50 13.41
CA TYR A 156 -11.80 0.55 12.21
C TYR A 156 -10.31 0.31 12.52
N GLY A 157 -9.82 0.74 13.69
CA GLY A 157 -8.44 0.47 14.09
C GLY A 157 -8.16 -1.02 14.21
N SER A 158 -9.06 -1.80 14.81
CA SER A 158 -8.92 -3.26 14.89
C SER A 158 -9.03 -3.90 13.50
N LEU A 159 -10.01 -3.51 12.69
CA LEU A 159 -10.19 -4.05 11.33
C LEU A 159 -8.96 -3.82 10.43
N LEU A 160 -8.44 -2.60 10.45
CA LEU A 160 -7.24 -2.22 9.69
C LEU A 160 -5.98 -2.82 10.32
N GLY A 161 -5.96 -3.05 11.63
CA GLY A 161 -4.86 -3.69 12.35
C GLY A 161 -4.65 -5.13 11.91
N GLU A 162 -5.74 -5.88 11.80
CA GLU A 162 -5.74 -7.24 11.22
C GLU A 162 -5.20 -7.24 9.78
N SER A 163 -5.60 -6.26 8.98
CA SER A 163 -5.13 -6.10 7.58
C SER A 163 -3.64 -5.74 7.51
N LEU A 164 -3.14 -4.85 8.38
CA LEU A 164 -1.72 -4.49 8.47
C LEU A 164 -0.84 -5.66 8.91
N PHE A 165 -1.29 -6.40 9.91
CA PHE A 165 -0.58 -7.58 10.39
C PHE A 165 -0.51 -8.65 9.29
N SER A 166 -1.63 -8.88 8.62
CA SER A 166 -1.72 -9.73 7.44
C SER A 166 -0.78 -9.30 6.32
N CYS A 167 -0.73 -8.00 6.04
CA CYS A 167 0.18 -7.41 5.07
C CYS A 167 1.65 -7.69 5.44
N THR A 168 1.98 -7.57 6.72
CA THR A 168 3.34 -7.81 7.25
C THR A 168 3.71 -9.29 7.18
N LYS A 169 2.78 -10.19 7.51
CA LYS A 169 2.96 -11.64 7.35
C LYS A 169 3.24 -12.00 5.89
N ILE A 170 2.44 -11.49 4.95
CA ILE A 170 2.66 -11.69 3.51
C ILE A 170 4.01 -11.11 3.07
N TYR A 171 4.38 -9.92 3.55
CA TYR A 171 5.69 -9.31 3.31
C TYR A 171 6.84 -10.24 3.72
N THR A 172 6.74 -10.97 4.84
CA THR A 172 7.79 -11.91 5.25
C THR A 172 8.04 -13.00 4.22
N HIS A 173 7.02 -13.46 3.50
CA HIS A 173 7.21 -14.38 2.38
C HIS A 173 7.99 -13.71 1.25
N TRP A 174 7.61 -12.51 0.83
CA TRP A 174 8.34 -11.77 -0.22
C TRP A 174 9.79 -11.51 0.14
N ALA A 175 10.07 -11.25 1.41
CA ALA A 175 11.42 -10.98 1.91
C ALA A 175 12.32 -12.23 1.99
N THR A 176 11.76 -13.44 1.97
CA THR A 176 12.54 -14.68 2.16
C THR A 176 12.32 -15.74 1.08
N MET A 177 11.42 -15.53 0.12
CA MET A 177 10.98 -16.56 -0.85
C MET A 177 12.09 -17.10 -1.75
N ASP A 178 13.04 -16.24 -2.13
CA ASP A 178 14.22 -16.55 -2.94
C ASP A 178 15.37 -17.14 -2.12
N MET A 179 15.24 -17.25 -0.80
CA MET A 179 16.27 -17.90 0.01
C MET A 179 16.43 -19.35 -0.44
N ASP A 180 17.69 -19.72 -0.69
CA ASP A 180 18.09 -21.04 -1.19
C ASP A 180 17.46 -21.41 -2.55
N ASP A 181 16.95 -20.42 -3.29
CA ASP A 181 16.43 -20.59 -4.64
C ASP A 181 17.52 -20.41 -5.70
N SER A 182 17.67 -21.40 -6.57
CA SER A 182 18.68 -21.39 -7.62
C SER A 182 18.32 -20.53 -8.84
N SER A 183 17.08 -20.04 -8.93
CA SER A 183 16.55 -19.40 -10.14
C SER A 183 15.81 -18.11 -9.88
N LEU A 184 14.95 -18.04 -8.87
CA LEU A 184 14.09 -16.90 -8.59
C LEU A 184 14.79 -15.94 -7.63
N ILE A 185 14.64 -14.64 -7.89
CA ILE A 185 15.00 -13.55 -6.98
C ILE A 185 13.75 -12.74 -6.72
N VAL A 186 13.45 -12.42 -5.46
CA VAL A 186 12.33 -11.58 -5.05
C VAL A 186 12.86 -10.50 -4.13
N VAL A 187 12.62 -9.24 -4.48
CA VAL A 187 13.10 -8.10 -3.68
C VAL A 187 11.92 -7.20 -3.34
N PRO A 188 11.55 -7.05 -2.06
CA PRO A 188 10.55 -6.08 -1.64
C PRO A 188 11.13 -4.66 -1.68
N LEU A 189 10.29 -3.69 -2.07
CA LEU A 189 10.65 -2.27 -2.11
C LEU A 189 11.07 -1.77 -0.73
N LYS A 190 10.29 -2.08 0.31
CA LYS A 190 10.70 -1.86 1.70
C LYS A 190 11.72 -2.93 2.09
N ALA A 191 12.95 -2.52 2.36
CA ALA A 191 14.02 -3.40 2.81
C ALA A 191 13.80 -3.87 4.25
N ILE A 192 14.28 -5.08 4.58
CA ILE A 192 14.30 -5.57 5.96
C ILE A 192 15.19 -4.68 6.85
N PRO A 193 14.98 -4.64 8.18
CA PRO A 193 15.70 -3.72 9.05
C PRO A 193 17.23 -3.78 8.94
N ALA A 194 17.82 -4.98 8.86
CA ALA A 194 19.27 -5.15 8.74
C ALA A 194 19.83 -4.55 7.44
N GLU A 195 19.05 -4.58 6.36
CA GLU A 195 19.42 -3.98 5.08
C GLU A 195 19.29 -2.45 5.14
N ARG A 196 18.19 -1.92 5.71
CA ARG A 196 18.02 -0.47 5.91
C ARG A 196 19.11 0.15 6.80
N GLN A 197 19.56 -0.61 7.80
CA GLN A 197 20.63 -0.23 8.73
C GLN A 197 22.03 -0.52 8.17
N GLN A 198 22.14 -1.07 6.96
CA GLN A 198 23.42 -1.36 6.28
C GLN A 198 24.36 -2.26 7.10
N LEU A 199 23.81 -3.26 7.82
CA LEU A 199 24.58 -4.12 8.73
C LEU A 199 25.46 -5.19 8.04
N GLY A 200 25.56 -5.14 6.70
CA GLY A 200 26.35 -6.09 5.90
C GLY A 200 25.61 -7.39 5.55
N GLN A 201 26.15 -8.13 4.58
CA GLN A 201 25.48 -9.29 3.97
C GLN A 201 25.23 -10.44 4.94
N ASP A 202 26.15 -10.69 5.87
CA ASP A 202 25.98 -11.75 6.88
C ASP A 202 24.83 -11.45 7.85
N ALA A 203 24.69 -10.19 8.28
CA ALA A 203 23.61 -9.78 9.16
C ALA A 203 22.25 -9.80 8.43
N ILE A 204 22.22 -9.35 7.18
CA ILE A 204 21.05 -9.44 6.30
C ILE A 204 20.62 -10.90 6.15
N ARG A 205 21.55 -11.80 5.80
CA ARG A 205 21.26 -13.23 5.67
C ARG A 205 20.71 -13.83 6.96
N LYS A 206 21.37 -13.59 8.10
CA LYS A 206 20.89 -14.09 9.41
C LYS A 206 19.50 -13.58 9.78
N GLN A 207 19.19 -12.32 9.46
CA GLN A 207 17.85 -11.78 9.71
C GLN A 207 16.80 -12.44 8.80
N ARG A 208 17.12 -12.67 7.52
CA ARG A 208 16.23 -13.40 6.59
C ARG A 208 16.01 -14.86 7.04
N GLU A 209 17.06 -15.56 7.47
CA GLU A 209 16.98 -16.90 8.07
C GLU A 209 16.06 -16.90 9.30
N TYR A 210 16.23 -15.95 10.22
CA TYR A 210 15.35 -15.82 11.38
C TYR A 210 13.89 -15.57 11.00
N ILE A 211 13.63 -14.68 10.03
CA ILE A 211 12.27 -14.41 9.52
C ILE A 211 11.66 -15.70 8.96
N ARG A 212 12.37 -16.39 8.06
CA ARG A 212 11.92 -17.63 7.42
C ARG A 212 11.57 -18.70 8.45
N ASP A 213 12.47 -18.91 9.40
CA ASP A 213 12.40 -20.06 10.31
C ASP A 213 11.48 -19.81 11.52
N THR A 214 11.28 -18.54 11.91
CA THR A 214 10.54 -18.19 13.15
C THR A 214 9.22 -17.46 12.90
N ILE A 215 9.05 -16.80 11.74
CA ILE A 215 7.93 -15.87 11.52
C ILE A 215 7.00 -16.35 10.40
N VAL A 216 7.53 -16.67 9.21
CA VAL A 216 6.75 -16.84 7.97
C VAL A 216 5.54 -17.76 8.16
N ASN A 217 5.76 -19.01 8.59
CA ASN A 217 4.69 -20.01 8.71
C ASN A 217 4.16 -20.18 10.15
N ARG A 218 4.58 -19.32 11.08
CA ARG A 218 4.19 -19.45 12.49
C ARG A 218 2.74 -18.98 12.70
N PRO A 219 1.90 -19.74 13.41
CA PRO A 219 0.54 -19.33 13.79
C PRO A 219 0.54 -18.01 14.56
N ASN A 220 -0.52 -17.21 14.39
CA ASN A 220 -0.61 -15.89 15.02
C ASN A 220 -0.57 -15.99 16.54
N GLU A 221 -1.30 -16.94 17.13
CA GLU A 221 -1.42 -17.14 18.58
C GLU A 221 -0.07 -17.46 19.23
N GLU A 222 0.83 -18.14 18.52
CA GLU A 222 2.18 -18.40 18.99
C GLU A 222 3.11 -17.20 18.77
N LEU A 223 2.93 -16.50 17.64
CA LEU A 223 3.77 -15.38 17.24
C LEU A 223 3.61 -14.19 18.18
N VAL A 224 2.38 -13.90 18.61
CA VAL A 224 2.09 -12.80 19.56
C VAL A 224 2.71 -13.02 20.95
N GLN A 225 3.09 -14.25 21.30
CA GLN A 225 3.77 -14.57 22.55
C GLN A 225 5.31 -14.43 22.43
N ASP A 226 5.84 -14.29 21.21
CA ASP A 226 7.27 -14.12 20.97
C ASP A 226 7.61 -12.63 20.82
N ALA A 227 8.05 -12.02 21.92
CA ALA A 227 8.39 -10.59 21.96
C ALA A 227 9.48 -10.20 20.94
N LYS A 228 10.43 -11.09 20.65
CA LYS A 228 11.50 -10.81 19.69
C LYS A 228 10.96 -10.83 18.25
N ALA A 229 10.14 -11.81 17.92
CA ALA A 229 9.50 -11.90 16.61
C ALA A 229 8.52 -10.73 16.39
N MET A 230 7.74 -10.37 17.41
CA MET A 230 6.82 -9.23 17.35
C MET A 230 7.54 -7.89 17.20
N SER A 231 8.66 -7.69 17.89
CA SER A 231 9.49 -6.50 17.71
C SER A 231 9.99 -6.38 16.26
N LEU A 232 10.46 -7.49 15.68
CA LEU A 232 10.93 -7.49 14.30
C LEU A 232 9.79 -7.26 13.29
N LEU A 233 8.61 -7.85 13.51
CA LEU A 233 7.41 -7.60 12.70
C LEU A 233 7.01 -6.12 12.73
N HIS A 234 7.04 -5.49 13.91
CA HIS A 234 6.72 -4.09 14.05
C HIS A 234 7.67 -3.19 13.24
N GLU A 235 8.97 -3.52 13.17
CA GLU A 235 9.92 -2.78 12.32
C GLU A 235 9.68 -2.98 10.81
N MET A 236 9.07 -4.11 10.44
CA MET A 236 8.80 -4.50 9.04
C MET A 236 7.41 -4.09 8.55
N VAL A 237 6.52 -3.61 9.42
CA VAL A 237 5.13 -3.30 9.06
C VAL A 237 5.07 -2.36 7.86
N SER A 238 4.24 -2.66 6.87
CA SER A 238 3.96 -1.71 5.78
C SER A 238 3.43 -0.42 6.38
N ASP A 239 3.77 0.73 5.78
CA ASP A 239 3.30 2.01 6.32
C ASP A 239 1.77 2.04 6.37
N LEU A 240 1.09 1.61 5.29
CA LEU A 240 -0.37 1.48 5.19
C LEU A 240 -0.80 0.33 4.24
N SER A 241 -0.59 -0.93 4.64
CA SER A 241 -1.12 -2.18 4.02
C SER A 241 -0.93 -2.39 2.51
N ILE A 242 0.12 -1.84 1.91
CA ILE A 242 0.49 -2.10 0.51
C ILE A 242 1.94 -2.58 0.47
N ASN A 243 2.15 -3.75 -0.14
CA ASN A 243 3.47 -4.31 -0.38
C ASN A 243 3.81 -4.16 -1.86
N ALA A 244 4.94 -3.53 -2.17
CA ALA A 244 5.51 -3.57 -3.51
C ALA A 244 6.80 -4.36 -3.54
N PHE A 245 7.01 -5.10 -4.61
CA PHE A 245 8.18 -5.94 -4.81
C PHE A 245 8.42 -6.18 -6.30
N ALA A 246 9.60 -6.67 -6.64
CA ALA A 246 9.94 -7.06 -8.00
C ALA A 246 10.64 -8.41 -8.00
N CYS A 247 10.45 -9.15 -9.08
CA CYS A 247 11.15 -10.39 -9.33
C CYS A 247 12.29 -10.20 -10.32
N ASN A 248 13.34 -10.99 -10.15
CA ASN A 248 14.40 -11.17 -11.13
C ASN A 248 14.77 -12.66 -11.16
N PHE A 249 15.76 -13.03 -11.96
CA PHE A 249 16.15 -14.42 -12.12
C PHE A 249 17.65 -14.61 -12.26
N ARG A 250 18.09 -15.84 -12.02
CA ARG A 250 19.45 -16.29 -12.29
C ARG A 250 19.51 -17.02 -13.63
N LEU A 251 20.56 -16.76 -14.38
CA LEU A 251 20.90 -17.43 -15.62
C LEU A 251 21.39 -18.87 -15.34
N PRO A 252 21.45 -19.76 -16.35
CA PRO A 252 21.93 -21.14 -16.16
C PRO A 252 23.35 -21.26 -15.61
N ASN A 253 24.18 -20.23 -15.78
CA ASN A 253 25.53 -20.14 -15.22
C ASN A 253 25.57 -19.70 -13.74
N GLY A 254 24.40 -19.42 -13.13
CA GLY A 254 24.25 -18.97 -11.75
C GLY A 254 24.33 -17.45 -11.56
N GLU A 255 24.69 -16.68 -12.59
CA GLU A 255 24.75 -15.22 -12.52
C GLU A 255 23.35 -14.61 -12.46
N VAL A 256 23.23 -13.45 -11.82
CA VAL A 256 21.98 -12.69 -11.77
C VAL A 256 21.77 -11.98 -13.11
N ASN A 257 20.56 -12.03 -13.66
CA ASN A 257 20.20 -11.19 -14.81
C ASN A 257 20.38 -9.71 -14.45
N SER A 258 21.13 -8.98 -15.27
CA SER A 258 21.40 -7.55 -15.08
C SER A 258 20.56 -6.64 -15.98
N ASP A 259 19.80 -7.19 -16.93
CA ASP A 259 18.98 -6.42 -17.87
C ASP A 259 17.60 -6.10 -17.27
N VAL A 260 17.29 -4.81 -17.14
CA VAL A 260 16.02 -4.29 -16.64
C VAL A 260 14.85 -4.75 -17.53
N VAL A 261 15.04 -4.82 -18.86
CA VAL A 261 13.98 -5.21 -19.80
C VAL A 261 13.59 -6.67 -19.61
N GLU A 262 14.55 -7.55 -19.37
CA GLU A 262 14.28 -8.97 -19.10
C GLU A 262 13.63 -9.17 -17.72
N ALA A 263 14.02 -8.38 -16.72
CA ALA A 263 13.32 -8.37 -15.42
C ALA A 263 11.87 -7.87 -15.56
N ASN A 264 11.63 -6.79 -16.31
CA ASN A 264 10.28 -6.29 -16.60
C ASN A 264 9.43 -7.34 -17.33
N TYR A 265 10.03 -8.04 -18.29
CA TYR A 265 9.36 -9.12 -19.01
C TYR A 265 8.88 -10.22 -18.06
N LEU A 266 9.73 -10.65 -17.11
CA LEU A 266 9.33 -11.62 -16.09
C LEU A 266 8.18 -11.11 -15.22
N ASN A 267 8.29 -9.89 -14.67
CA ASN A 267 7.26 -9.32 -13.79
C ASN A 267 5.92 -9.16 -14.52
N THR A 268 5.94 -8.67 -15.76
CA THR A 268 4.74 -8.54 -16.60
C THR A 268 4.08 -9.90 -16.85
N ARG A 269 4.84 -10.95 -17.14
CA ARG A 269 4.29 -12.30 -17.36
C ARG A 269 3.69 -12.90 -16.09
N ILE A 270 4.36 -12.73 -14.95
CA ILE A 270 3.82 -13.14 -13.65
C ILE A 270 2.50 -12.41 -13.39
N TYR A 271 2.44 -11.10 -13.62
CA TYR A 271 1.22 -10.30 -13.48
C TYR A 271 0.10 -10.83 -14.40
N GLU A 272 0.35 -11.07 -15.68
CA GLU A 272 -0.67 -11.59 -16.61
C GLU A 272 -1.21 -12.97 -16.19
N ARG A 273 -0.36 -13.82 -15.62
CA ARG A 273 -0.79 -15.12 -15.05
C ARG A 273 -1.61 -14.98 -13.78
N LEU A 274 -1.45 -13.89 -13.04
CA LEU A 274 -2.05 -13.66 -11.72
C LEU A 274 -3.02 -12.46 -11.72
N SER A 275 -3.55 -12.12 -12.89
CA SER A 275 -4.56 -11.08 -13.05
C SER A 275 -5.53 -11.45 -14.18
N VAL A 276 -6.63 -10.71 -14.25
CA VAL A 276 -7.61 -10.76 -15.35
C VAL A 276 -7.42 -9.46 -16.12
N THR A 277 -6.84 -9.57 -17.31
CA THR A 277 -6.50 -8.43 -18.17
C THR A 277 -7.22 -8.49 -19.51
N LYS A 278 -7.81 -9.65 -19.84
CA LYS A 278 -8.48 -9.93 -21.10
C LYS A 278 -9.83 -10.58 -20.83
N VAL A 279 -10.75 -10.49 -21.79
CA VAL A 279 -12.11 -11.07 -21.67
C VAL A 279 -12.05 -12.59 -21.59
N GLU A 280 -11.02 -13.20 -22.18
CA GLU A 280 -10.83 -14.65 -22.22
C GLU A 280 -10.18 -15.20 -20.95
N ASP A 281 -9.70 -14.35 -20.03
CA ASP A 281 -9.14 -14.80 -18.76
C ASP A 281 -10.24 -15.41 -17.88
N ASN A 282 -10.03 -16.64 -17.42
CA ASN A 282 -10.91 -17.30 -16.47
C ASN A 282 -10.42 -17.06 -15.03
N ILE A 283 -11.29 -16.50 -14.18
CA ILE A 283 -10.99 -16.22 -12.78
C ILE A 283 -10.64 -17.48 -11.98
N TYR A 284 -11.20 -18.63 -12.34
CA TYR A 284 -11.01 -19.88 -11.60
C TYR A 284 -9.63 -20.50 -11.81
N ASP A 285 -8.90 -20.06 -12.83
CA ASP A 285 -7.55 -20.55 -13.12
C ASP A 285 -6.46 -19.75 -12.37
N LYS A 286 -6.84 -18.65 -11.72
CA LYS A 286 -5.93 -17.73 -11.04
C LYS A 286 -5.88 -18.10 -9.55
N PRO A 287 -4.76 -18.63 -9.03
CA PRO A 287 -4.68 -19.03 -7.62
C PRO A 287 -4.60 -17.83 -6.65
N LEU A 288 -4.22 -16.67 -7.16
CA LEU A 288 -4.28 -15.39 -6.46
C LEU A 288 -4.41 -14.24 -7.48
N PHE A 289 -4.73 -13.05 -6.97
CA PHE A 289 -4.73 -11.82 -7.73
C PHE A 289 -3.61 -10.89 -7.24
N ILE A 290 -2.83 -10.37 -8.18
CA ILE A 290 -1.79 -9.38 -7.92
C ILE A 290 -1.95 -8.18 -8.84
N GLN A 291 -1.54 -7.01 -8.36
CA GLN A 291 -1.50 -5.79 -9.15
C GLN A 291 -0.09 -5.62 -9.73
N SER A 292 0.04 -4.78 -10.75
CA SER A 292 1.33 -4.34 -11.25
C SER A 292 1.34 -2.83 -11.42
N SER A 293 2.53 -2.27 -11.37
CA SER A 293 2.78 -0.85 -11.60
C SER A 293 4.15 -0.68 -12.25
N GLN A 294 4.48 0.55 -12.63
CA GLN A 294 5.76 0.88 -13.23
C GLN A 294 6.41 2.03 -12.46
N MET A 295 7.64 1.79 -12.02
CA MET A 295 8.50 2.82 -11.43
C MET A 295 9.24 3.54 -12.55
N ASP A 296 8.62 4.62 -13.05
CA ASP A 296 9.23 5.54 -14.02
C ASP A 296 10.51 6.17 -13.44
N GLN A 297 11.63 6.03 -14.16
CA GLN A 297 12.94 6.46 -13.67
C GLN A 297 12.98 7.97 -13.43
N LYS A 298 12.28 8.75 -14.26
CA LYS A 298 12.25 10.21 -14.15
C LYS A 298 11.50 10.67 -12.89
N THR A 299 10.44 9.95 -12.51
CA THR A 299 9.58 10.28 -11.37
C THR A 299 10.14 9.74 -10.05
N TYR A 300 10.61 8.50 -10.05
CA TYR A 300 11.12 7.84 -8.84
C TYR A 300 12.60 8.13 -8.58
N GLY A 301 13.38 8.49 -9.60
CA GLY A 301 14.79 8.88 -9.48
C GLY A 301 15.60 7.89 -8.65
N VAL A 302 16.18 8.39 -7.55
CA VAL A 302 17.03 7.62 -6.63
C VAL A 302 16.30 6.40 -6.04
N CYS A 303 14.97 6.48 -5.84
CA CYS A 303 14.20 5.33 -5.33
C CYS A 303 14.24 4.15 -6.32
N ALA A 304 14.03 4.42 -7.61
CA ALA A 304 14.11 3.39 -8.66
C ALA A 304 15.54 2.87 -8.84
N GLU A 305 16.55 3.75 -8.74
CA GLU A 305 17.97 3.36 -8.82
C GLU A 305 18.37 2.39 -7.71
N VAL A 306 18.06 2.74 -6.45
CA VAL A 306 18.33 1.89 -5.28
C VAL A 306 17.59 0.56 -5.41
N PHE A 307 16.34 0.58 -5.87
CA PHE A 307 15.56 -0.64 -5.98
C PHE A 307 16.08 -1.57 -7.08
N LYS A 308 16.44 -1.03 -8.26
CA LYS A 308 17.11 -1.77 -9.34
C LYS A 308 18.44 -2.38 -8.88
N SER A 309 19.25 -1.61 -8.15
CA SER A 309 20.51 -2.10 -7.59
C SER A 309 20.30 -3.30 -6.65
N ARG A 310 19.31 -3.22 -5.75
CA ARG A 310 18.94 -4.33 -4.84
C ARG A 310 18.42 -5.56 -5.60
N LEU A 311 17.71 -5.34 -6.71
CA LEU A 311 17.21 -6.39 -7.61
C LEU A 311 18.32 -7.04 -8.45
N GLY A 312 19.49 -6.42 -8.54
CA GLY A 312 20.64 -6.89 -9.32
C GLY A 312 20.60 -6.48 -10.80
N VAL A 313 19.75 -5.51 -11.17
CA VAL A 313 19.66 -4.98 -12.54
C VAL A 313 20.25 -3.57 -12.64
N VAL A 314 20.74 -3.22 -13.83
CA VAL A 314 21.38 -1.92 -14.10
C VAL A 314 20.85 -1.34 -15.40
N GLY A 315 20.48 -0.06 -15.37
CA GLY A 315 20.04 0.67 -16.56
C GLY A 315 19.10 1.83 -16.22
N GLU A 316 18.84 2.71 -17.21
CA GLU A 316 17.99 3.90 -17.07
C GLU A 316 16.51 3.62 -17.38
N GLN A 317 16.16 2.39 -17.74
CA GLN A 317 14.80 1.98 -18.04
C GLN A 317 13.93 2.00 -16.78
N ASP A 318 12.63 2.22 -16.99
CA ASP A 318 11.61 2.09 -15.96
C ASP A 318 11.53 0.64 -15.48
N LEU A 319 11.18 0.44 -14.21
CA LEU A 319 11.09 -0.89 -13.60
C LEU A 319 9.63 -1.28 -13.39
N ASP A 320 9.21 -2.39 -13.97
CA ASP A 320 7.89 -2.98 -13.69
C ASP A 320 7.94 -3.70 -12.34
N ILE A 321 6.97 -3.38 -11.49
CA ILE A 321 6.85 -3.92 -10.13
C ILE A 321 5.52 -4.62 -9.95
N LEU A 322 5.48 -5.53 -8.99
CA LEU A 322 4.29 -6.20 -8.52
C LEU A 322 3.82 -5.56 -7.21
N VAL A 323 2.51 -5.41 -7.07
CA VAL A 323 1.87 -4.75 -5.93
C VAL A 323 0.84 -5.67 -5.31
N ASN A 324 0.91 -5.80 -3.99
CA ASN A 324 0.00 -6.56 -3.18
C ASN A 324 -0.64 -5.64 -2.13
N CYS A 325 -1.81 -5.10 -2.46
CA CYS A 325 -2.68 -4.40 -1.54
C CYS A 325 -3.44 -5.40 -0.65
N VAL A 326 -3.34 -5.25 0.67
CA VAL A 326 -3.90 -6.22 1.63
C VAL A 326 -4.99 -5.56 2.46
N MET A 327 -6.24 -5.85 2.12
CA MET A 327 -7.43 -5.37 2.84
C MET A 327 -8.19 -6.48 3.56
N SER A 328 -7.82 -7.74 3.34
CA SER A 328 -8.49 -8.84 4.02
C SER A 328 -8.01 -8.91 5.47
N PRO A 329 -8.92 -8.93 6.47
CA PRO A 329 -8.58 -9.21 7.87
C PRO A 329 -8.49 -10.72 8.15
N PHE A 330 -8.66 -11.58 7.16
CA PHE A 330 -8.69 -13.06 7.32
C PHE A 330 -7.48 -13.86 6.80
N PRO A 331 -6.45 -13.30 6.12
CA PRO A 331 -5.54 -14.12 5.31
C PRO A 331 -4.51 -14.90 6.15
N THR A 332 -4.38 -14.64 7.45
CA THR A 332 -3.51 -15.42 8.34
C THR A 332 -4.19 -16.68 8.88
N VAL A 333 -5.51 -16.80 8.73
CA VAL A 333 -6.24 -17.98 9.19
C VAL A 333 -5.78 -19.20 8.38
N ALA A 334 -5.52 -20.31 9.09
CA ALA A 334 -5.15 -21.60 8.50
C ALA A 334 -3.93 -21.55 7.54
N ASN A 335 -3.00 -20.62 7.78
CA ASN A 335 -1.78 -20.46 6.97
C ASN A 335 -2.04 -20.18 5.48
N PHE A 336 -3.16 -19.51 5.17
CA PHE A 336 -3.55 -19.17 3.80
C PHE A 336 -2.50 -18.33 3.05
N THR A 337 -1.78 -17.45 3.77
CA THR A 337 -0.62 -16.72 3.25
C THR A 337 0.44 -17.62 2.62
N LYS A 338 0.72 -18.80 3.21
CA LYS A 338 1.63 -19.80 2.63
C LYS A 338 1.09 -20.37 1.33
N SER A 339 -0.18 -20.78 1.30
CA SER A 339 -0.80 -21.35 0.09
C SER A 339 -0.75 -20.38 -1.09
N VAL A 340 -1.05 -19.10 -0.83
CA VAL A 340 -0.99 -18.04 -1.84
C VAL A 340 0.44 -17.81 -2.33
N THR A 341 1.41 -17.73 -1.42
CA THR A 341 2.81 -17.44 -1.76
C THR A 341 3.52 -18.63 -2.42
N ASP A 342 3.17 -19.87 -2.07
CA ASP A 342 3.62 -21.08 -2.78
C ASP A 342 3.10 -21.10 -4.23
N ALA A 343 1.83 -20.74 -4.44
CA ALA A 343 1.24 -20.66 -5.78
C ALA A 343 1.91 -19.57 -6.61
N PHE A 344 2.21 -18.42 -6.01
CA PHE A 344 3.01 -17.37 -6.63
C PHE A 344 4.39 -17.91 -7.03
N LYS A 345 5.13 -18.53 -6.11
CA LYS A 345 6.48 -19.05 -6.35
C LYS A 345 6.50 -20.04 -7.52
N ARG A 346 5.54 -20.97 -7.56
CA ARG A 346 5.39 -21.93 -8.66
C ARG A 346 5.21 -21.23 -10.01
N ILE A 347 4.32 -20.24 -10.08
CA ILE A 347 4.08 -19.48 -11.32
C ILE A 347 5.32 -18.68 -11.72
N ALA A 348 6.02 -18.05 -10.78
CA ALA A 348 7.25 -17.36 -11.06
C ALA A 348 8.32 -18.29 -11.68
N HIS A 349 8.47 -19.51 -11.17
CA HIS A 349 9.36 -20.51 -11.79
C HIS A 349 8.91 -20.96 -13.19
N GLU A 350 7.61 -21.16 -13.40
CA GLU A 350 7.06 -21.47 -14.73
C GLU A 350 7.42 -20.36 -15.73
N GLU A 351 7.27 -19.09 -15.34
CA GLU A 351 7.58 -17.95 -16.21
C GLU A 351 9.08 -17.71 -16.40
N ILE A 352 9.93 -18.03 -15.42
CA ILE A 352 11.39 -18.04 -15.58
C ILE A 352 11.81 -19.05 -16.64
N LYS A 353 11.21 -20.25 -16.67
CA LYS A 353 11.52 -21.26 -17.70
C LYS A 353 11.17 -20.78 -19.11
N VAL A 354 10.09 -20.01 -19.24
CA VAL A 354 9.70 -19.42 -20.54
C VAL A 354 10.62 -18.24 -20.90
N SER A 355 11.03 -17.43 -19.93
CA SER A 355 11.86 -16.24 -20.14
C SER A 355 13.34 -16.57 -20.36
N GLY A 356 13.85 -17.64 -19.73
CA GLY A 356 15.25 -18.09 -19.79
C GLY A 356 15.63 -18.91 -21.02
N VAL A 357 14.67 -19.32 -21.85
CA VAL A 357 14.94 -19.91 -23.17
C VAL A 357 15.18 -18.76 -24.15
N GLY A 358 16.45 -18.39 -24.31
CA GLY A 358 16.84 -17.37 -25.30
C GLY A 358 16.28 -17.69 -26.69
N GLY A 359 15.48 -16.78 -27.24
CA GLY A 359 15.11 -16.80 -28.67
C GLY A 359 13.62 -16.99 -29.04
N CYS A 360 12.64 -16.46 -28.29
CA CYS A 360 11.29 -16.34 -28.85
C CYS A 360 11.19 -15.15 -29.85
N PRO A 361 10.78 -15.34 -31.12
CA PRO A 361 10.81 -14.31 -32.18
C PRO A 361 9.79 -13.17 -32.05
N GLY A 362 9.09 -13.04 -30.92
CA GLY A 362 8.02 -12.05 -30.69
C GLY A 362 8.41 -10.86 -29.81
N ARG A 363 9.70 -10.72 -29.42
CA ARG A 363 10.18 -9.81 -28.37
C ARG A 363 9.85 -8.32 -28.59
N GLU A 364 9.76 -7.83 -29.83
CA GLU A 364 9.56 -6.40 -30.11
C GLU A 364 8.07 -5.96 -30.15
N ALA A 365 7.13 -6.88 -30.32
CA ALA A 365 5.73 -6.52 -30.57
C ALA A 365 4.96 -6.17 -29.27
N ASN A 366 5.23 -6.87 -28.17
CA ASN A 366 4.46 -6.70 -26.93
C ASN A 366 4.82 -5.44 -26.13
N VAL A 367 6.06 -4.96 -26.22
CA VAL A 367 6.52 -3.74 -25.52
C VAL A 367 5.85 -2.48 -26.10
N LYS A 368 5.49 -2.48 -27.40
CA LYS A 368 4.84 -1.33 -28.05
C LYS A 368 3.34 -1.20 -27.76
N ILE A 369 2.64 -2.29 -27.47
CA ILE A 369 1.17 -2.29 -27.38
C ILE A 369 0.68 -1.63 -26.07
N ARG A 370 1.46 -1.66 -24.98
CA ARG A 370 1.05 -1.07 -23.68
C ARG A 370 1.29 0.44 -23.53
N ARG A 371 1.98 1.11 -24.45
CA ARG A 371 2.12 2.59 -24.42
C ARG A 371 0.79 3.35 -24.57
N VAL A 372 -0.31 2.67 -24.89
CA VAL A 372 -1.60 3.32 -25.21
C VAL A 372 -2.65 3.17 -24.09
N SER A 373 -2.47 2.29 -23.09
CA SER A 373 -3.55 1.93 -22.15
C SER A 373 -3.40 2.42 -20.71
N SER A 374 -2.34 3.14 -20.34
CA SER A 374 -2.18 3.75 -19.00
C SER A 374 -2.65 5.21 -18.92
N GLY A 375 -3.47 5.66 -19.88
CA GLY A 375 -4.17 6.93 -19.79
C GLY A 375 -5.27 6.86 -18.73
N THR A 376 -5.06 7.61 -17.65
CA THR A 376 -6.06 8.16 -16.71
C THR A 376 -7.52 7.96 -17.10
N LEU A 377 -8.26 7.27 -16.24
CA LEU A 377 -9.67 7.55 -15.98
C LEU A 377 -9.81 8.01 -14.53
#